data_AF-A0A7C3T3J9-F1
#
_entry.id   AF-A0A7C3T3J9-F1
#
_cell.length_a   1.000
_cell.length_b   1.000
_cell.length_c   1.000
_cell.angle_alpha   90.00
_cell.angle_beta   90.00
_cell.angle_gamma   90.00
#
_symmetry.space_group_name_H-M   'P 1'
#
loop_
_entity.id
_entity.type
_entity.pdbx_description
1 polymer ?
#
loop_
_entity_poly.entity_id
_entity_poly.type
_entity_poly.pdbx_seq_one_letter_code
_entity_poly.pdbx_strand_id
1 'polypeptide(L)'
;MNDDSDLIVVNQSYGLPYSKGLMAQALMATGISPERAYQVAAAVEVTLKRKGTPTITLAGLREVAREALGEVEGENLIERFRQWQRLTHLERPLIILIGGTTGVGKSTIATQIAHRLGITRVASTDIVRQAMRAFFSPDLMPAIHRSSFDAAAAVRIPVPKSTDLTQVGFIEQTKSVVVGVNALVQRAIEETQSMIVEGV
;
A
#
# COMPACT_ATOMS: atom_id res chain seq x y z
N MET A 1 9.81 -11.37 26.45
CA MET A 1 9.26 -12.65 26.93
C MET A 1 7.74 -12.53 26.90
N ASN A 2 7.15 -12.95 25.78
CA ASN A 2 5.76 -13.32 25.50
C ASN A 2 5.61 -13.27 23.97
N ASP A 3 6.16 -14.28 23.30
CA ASP A 3 6.10 -14.47 21.83
C ASP A 3 5.05 -15.55 21.47
N ASP A 4 4.13 -15.85 22.41
CA ASP A 4 3.32 -17.09 22.39
C ASP A 4 1.80 -16.85 22.43
N SER A 5 1.30 -15.65 22.13
CA SER A 5 -0.14 -15.36 22.18
C SER A 5 -0.71 -14.56 21.00
N ASP A 6 0.01 -14.48 19.87
CA ASP A 6 -0.61 -14.01 18.63
C ASP A 6 -1.38 -15.19 17.99
N LEU A 7 -2.55 -15.46 18.57
CA LEU A 7 -3.56 -16.34 17.98
C LEU A 7 -3.95 -15.74 16.62
N ILE A 8 -3.54 -16.38 15.54
CA ILE A 8 -3.96 -15.99 14.20
C ILE A 8 -5.33 -16.57 13.99
N VAL A 9 -6.33 -15.78 14.33
CA VAL A 9 -7.72 -16.12 13.99
C VAL A 9 -7.93 -15.72 12.53
N VAL A 10 -7.83 -16.66 11.60
CA VAL A 10 -8.24 -16.47 10.18
C VAL A 10 -9.76 -16.47 10.03
N ASN A 11 -10.45 -16.10 11.11
CA ASN A 11 -11.88 -15.95 11.20
C ASN A 11 -12.17 -14.72 12.07
N GLN A 12 -12.12 -13.54 11.46
CA GLN A 12 -12.71 -12.38 12.10
C GLN A 12 -14.22 -12.56 12.09
N SER A 13 -14.75 -13.00 13.25
CA SER A 13 -16.14 -12.89 13.69
C SER A 13 -17.08 -14.09 13.40
N TYR A 14 -17.69 -14.61 14.47
CA TYR A 14 -18.92 -15.44 14.50
C TYR A 14 -18.83 -16.97 14.32
N GLY A 15 -17.86 -17.68 14.93
CA GLY A 15 -18.00 -19.15 15.11
C GLY A 15 -18.13 -19.99 13.83
N LEU A 16 -17.77 -19.42 12.68
CA LEU A 16 -17.78 -20.09 11.39
C LEU A 16 -16.57 -21.03 11.24
N PRO A 17 -16.64 -22.06 10.39
CA PRO A 17 -15.51 -22.96 10.13
C PRO A 17 -14.35 -22.23 9.42
N TYR A 18 -13.15 -22.76 9.57
CA TYR A 18 -11.95 -22.28 8.88
C TYR A 18 -12.17 -22.22 7.35
N SER A 19 -11.78 -21.10 6.72
CA SER A 19 -11.82 -20.92 5.27
C SER A 19 -10.43 -21.00 4.64
N LYS A 20 -10.20 -22.08 3.89
CA LYS A 20 -8.98 -22.25 3.07
C LYS A 20 -8.78 -21.09 2.09
N GLY A 21 -9.86 -20.55 1.53
CA GLY A 21 -9.80 -19.41 0.59
C GLY A 21 -9.31 -18.13 1.26
N LEU A 22 -9.84 -17.80 2.45
CA LEU A 22 -9.42 -16.61 3.20
C LEU A 22 -7.97 -16.74 3.69
N MET A 23 -7.57 -17.92 4.17
CA MET A 23 -6.16 -18.16 4.52
C MET A 23 -5.26 -18.02 3.30
N ALA A 24 -5.62 -18.61 2.16
CA ALA A 24 -4.82 -18.48 0.95
C ALA A 24 -4.69 -17.01 0.52
N GLN A 25 -5.76 -16.21 0.59
CA GLN A 25 -5.71 -14.77 0.32
C GLN A 25 -4.77 -14.02 1.27
N ALA A 26 -4.86 -14.29 2.58
CA ALA A 26 -3.96 -13.70 3.57
C ALA A 26 -2.49 -14.07 3.33
N LEU A 27 -2.22 -15.33 2.96
CA LEU A 27 -0.87 -15.78 2.61
C LEU A 27 -0.37 -15.13 1.31
N MET A 28 -1.21 -15.03 0.27
CA MET A 28 -0.85 -14.35 -0.99
C MET A 28 -0.51 -12.87 -0.77
N ALA A 29 -1.11 -12.22 0.22
CA ALA A 29 -0.79 -10.83 0.56
C ALA A 29 0.68 -10.64 0.99
N THR A 30 1.32 -11.71 1.48
CA THR A 30 2.78 -11.73 1.80
C THR A 30 3.67 -11.89 0.57
N GLY A 31 3.09 -12.05 -0.61
CA GLY A 31 3.80 -12.16 -1.89
C GLY A 31 4.18 -13.57 -2.31
N ILE A 32 3.68 -14.61 -1.65
CA ILE A 32 3.81 -15.99 -2.12
C ILE A 32 2.86 -16.27 -3.30
N SER A 33 3.19 -17.24 -4.15
CA SER A 33 2.36 -17.57 -5.32
C SER A 33 1.01 -18.20 -4.90
N PRO A 34 -0.04 -18.09 -5.74
CA PRO A 34 -1.35 -18.65 -5.42
C PRO A 34 -1.32 -20.16 -5.13
N GLU A 35 -0.56 -20.91 -5.91
CA GLU A 35 -0.40 -22.36 -5.75
C GLU A 35 0.15 -22.71 -4.36
N ARG A 36 1.26 -22.06 -3.96
CA ARG A 36 1.89 -22.28 -2.66
C ARG A 36 1.01 -21.81 -1.50
N ALA A 37 0.31 -20.69 -1.66
CA ALA A 37 -0.65 -20.20 -0.66
C ALA A 37 -1.77 -21.22 -0.41
N TYR A 38 -2.35 -21.79 -1.49
CA TYR A 38 -3.36 -22.84 -1.36
C TYR A 38 -2.82 -24.15 -0.79
N GLN A 39 -1.56 -24.49 -1.08
CA GLN A 39 -0.87 -25.64 -0.50
C GLN A 39 -0.79 -25.52 1.03
N VAL A 40 -0.27 -24.39 1.53
CA VAL A 40 -0.19 -24.12 2.99
C VAL A 40 -1.59 -24.04 3.61
N ALA A 41 -2.52 -23.32 2.99
CA ALA A 41 -3.88 -23.18 3.50
C ALA A 41 -4.63 -24.53 3.60
N ALA A 42 -4.38 -25.46 2.68
CA ALA A 42 -4.90 -26.83 2.75
C ALA A 42 -4.27 -27.63 3.90
N ALA A 43 -2.95 -27.51 4.10
CA ALA A 43 -2.25 -28.18 5.18
C ALA A 43 -2.69 -27.66 6.56
N VAL A 44 -3.01 -26.36 6.68
CA VAL A 44 -3.62 -25.78 7.88
C VAL A 44 -4.98 -26.42 8.15
N GLU A 45 -5.84 -26.54 7.13
CA GLU A 45 -7.17 -27.16 7.27
C GLU A 45 -7.09 -28.59 7.82
N VAL A 46 -6.19 -29.40 7.25
CA VAL A 46 -5.94 -30.79 7.72
C VAL A 46 -5.48 -30.79 9.18
N THR A 47 -4.57 -29.88 9.54
CA THR A 47 -4.06 -29.76 10.90
C THR A 47 -5.15 -29.38 11.90
N LEU A 48 -6.03 -28.44 11.55
CA LEU A 48 -7.15 -28.01 12.38
C LEU A 48 -8.17 -29.14 12.57
N LYS A 49 -8.54 -29.86 11.50
CA LYS A 49 -9.44 -31.01 11.57
C LYS A 49 -8.90 -32.11 12.48
N ARG A 50 -7.59 -32.41 12.38
CA ARG A 50 -6.94 -33.42 13.22
C ARG A 50 -6.89 -33.03 14.69
N LYS A 51 -6.64 -31.75 15.00
CA LYS A 51 -6.57 -31.23 16.37
C LYS A 51 -7.94 -30.96 16.99
N GLY A 52 -9.00 -30.90 16.19
CA GLY A 52 -10.34 -30.53 16.64
C GLY A 52 -10.43 -29.07 17.10
N THR A 53 -9.54 -28.20 16.63
CA THR A 53 -9.50 -26.78 17.02
C THR A 53 -9.88 -25.88 15.84
N PRO A 54 -10.60 -24.76 16.08
CA PRO A 54 -10.98 -23.84 15.01
C PRO A 54 -9.88 -22.83 14.63
N THR A 55 -8.81 -22.73 15.43
CA THR A 55 -7.77 -21.70 15.30
C THR A 55 -6.36 -22.30 15.26
N ILE A 56 -5.43 -21.53 14.70
CA ILE A 56 -4.00 -21.86 14.65
C ILE A 56 -3.19 -20.68 15.23
N THR A 57 -2.13 -20.99 15.98
CA THR A 57 -1.18 -19.98 16.45
C THR A 57 -0.15 -19.67 15.36
N LEU A 58 0.60 -18.56 15.48
CA LEU A 58 1.73 -18.29 14.58
C LEU A 58 2.77 -19.43 14.61
N ALA A 59 3.06 -19.99 15.78
CA ALA A 59 3.94 -21.15 15.92
C ALA A 59 3.38 -22.38 15.18
N GLY A 60 2.07 -22.64 15.28
CA GLY A 60 1.42 -23.72 14.54
C GLY A 60 1.46 -23.50 13.03
N LEU A 61 1.22 -22.27 12.57
CA LEU A 61 1.28 -21.90 11.16
C LEU A 61 2.71 -22.07 10.62
N ARG A 62 3.72 -21.77 11.44
CA ARG A 62 5.14 -21.96 11.11
C ARG A 62 5.49 -23.40 10.82
N GLU A 63 5.04 -24.35 11.65
CA GLU A 63 5.34 -25.75 11.39
C GLU A 63 4.60 -26.28 10.17
N VAL A 64 3.35 -25.86 9.96
CA VAL A 64 2.62 -26.20 8.73
C VAL A 64 3.30 -25.63 7.49
N ALA A 65 3.81 -24.39 7.56
CA ALA A 65 4.50 -23.75 6.45
C ALA A 65 5.82 -24.47 6.12
N ARG A 66 6.61 -24.86 7.13
CA ARG A 66 7.87 -25.61 6.95
C ARG A 66 7.62 -27.00 6.39
N GLU A 67 6.57 -27.69 6.84
CA GLU A 67 6.18 -29.00 6.31
C GLU A 67 5.73 -28.89 4.83
N ALA A 68 4.95 -27.86 4.48
CA ALA A 68 4.42 -27.69 3.13
C ALA A 68 5.44 -27.15 2.11
N LEU A 69 6.31 -26.21 2.52
CA LEU A 69 7.18 -25.46 1.62
C LEU A 69 8.68 -25.78 1.82
N GLY A 70 9.02 -26.58 2.83
CA GLY A 70 10.39 -26.76 3.26
C GLY A 70 10.85 -25.66 4.22
N GLU A 71 11.99 -25.91 4.85
CA GLU A 71 12.48 -25.12 5.98
C GLU A 71 12.74 -23.66 5.61
N VAL A 72 13.47 -23.39 4.53
CA VAL A 72 13.85 -22.03 4.13
C VAL A 72 12.65 -21.22 3.64
N GLU A 73 11.81 -21.78 2.77
CA GLU A 73 10.66 -21.05 2.20
C GLU A 73 9.55 -20.84 3.24
N GLY A 74 9.31 -21.84 4.10
CA GLY A 74 8.37 -21.75 5.21
C GLY A 74 8.74 -20.64 6.20
N GLU A 75 10.02 -20.56 6.60
CA GLU A 75 10.48 -19.49 7.50
C GLU A 75 10.33 -18.09 6.88
N ASN A 76 10.68 -17.95 5.59
CA ASN A 76 10.52 -16.69 4.87
C ASN A 76 9.04 -16.26 4.78
N LEU A 77 8.12 -17.20 4.56
CA LEU A 77 6.68 -16.93 4.55
C LEU A 77 6.22 -16.42 5.92
N ILE A 78 6.65 -17.05 7.01
CA ILE A 78 6.23 -16.69 8.37
C ILE A 78 6.74 -15.31 8.78
N GLU A 79 7.99 -14.99 8.44
CA GLU A 79 8.52 -13.66 8.72
C GLU A 79 7.75 -12.58 7.96
N ARG A 80 7.46 -12.81 6.68
CA ARG A 80 6.63 -11.88 5.88
C ARG A 80 5.20 -11.80 6.40
N PHE A 81 4.61 -12.91 6.84
CA PHE A 81 3.27 -12.95 7.40
C PHE A 81 3.17 -12.14 8.69
N ARG A 82 4.16 -12.28 9.59
CA ARG A 82 4.27 -11.47 10.81
C ARG A 82 4.37 -9.98 10.48
N GLN A 83 5.23 -9.60 9.54
CA GLN A 83 5.36 -8.21 9.10
C GLN A 83 4.06 -7.67 8.51
N TRP A 84 3.40 -8.46 7.64
CA TRP A 84 2.11 -8.10 7.06
C TRP A 84 1.03 -7.91 8.13
N GLN A 85 0.93 -8.81 9.12
CA GLN A 85 -0.01 -8.66 10.23
C GLN A 85 0.23 -7.37 11.02
N ARG A 86 1.50 -7.03 11.30
CA ARG A 86 1.83 -5.77 12.01
C ARG A 86 1.40 -4.54 11.23
N LEU A 87 1.45 -4.59 9.89
CA LEU A 87 0.98 -3.50 9.03
C LEU A 87 -0.55 -3.42 8.97
N THR A 88 -1.25 -4.55 8.95
CA THR A 88 -2.72 -4.57 8.87
C THR A 88 -3.42 -4.30 10.19
N HIS A 89 -2.72 -4.42 11.33
CA HIS A 89 -3.24 -4.15 12.67
C HIS A 89 -2.73 -2.83 13.27
N LEU A 90 -2.25 -1.90 12.42
CA LEU A 90 -1.89 -0.57 12.89
C LEU A 90 -3.13 0.15 13.44
N GLU A 91 -3.03 0.70 14.65
CA GLU A 91 -4.09 1.53 15.27
C GLU A 91 -4.26 2.90 14.59
N ARG A 92 -3.39 3.21 13.63
CA ARG A 92 -3.35 4.47 12.88
C ARG A 92 -3.37 4.20 11.38
N PRO A 93 -3.95 5.11 10.58
CA PRO A 93 -3.99 4.93 9.14
C PRO A 93 -2.58 4.90 8.53
N LEU A 94 -2.38 4.01 7.57
CA LEU A 94 -1.14 3.89 6.81
C LEU A 94 -1.23 4.78 5.56
N ILE A 95 -0.40 5.81 5.49
CA ILE A 95 -0.28 6.68 4.33
C ILE A 95 1.00 6.30 3.56
N ILE A 96 0.84 5.91 2.30
CA ILE A 96 1.95 5.52 1.42
C ILE A 96 2.06 6.53 0.28
N LEU A 97 3.22 7.17 0.15
CA LEU A 97 3.50 8.11 -0.93
C LEU A 97 4.46 7.46 -1.92
N ILE A 98 4.08 7.41 -3.20
CA ILE A 98 4.86 6.78 -4.27
C ILE A 98 5.26 7.87 -5.27
N GLY A 99 6.52 8.29 -5.22
CA GLY A 99 7.10 9.26 -6.15
C GLY A 99 7.85 8.61 -7.31
N GLY A 100 7.98 9.32 -8.42
CA GLY A 100 8.86 8.93 -9.53
C GLY A 100 8.37 9.43 -10.90
N THR A 101 9.23 9.30 -11.92
CA THR A 101 8.96 9.85 -13.26
C THR A 101 7.86 9.09 -14.01
N THR A 102 7.38 9.64 -15.12
CA THR A 102 6.35 9.00 -15.97
C THR A 102 6.85 7.68 -16.55
N GLY A 103 6.01 6.64 -16.56
CA GLY A 103 6.32 5.36 -17.20
C GLY A 103 7.12 4.34 -16.37
N VAL A 104 7.57 4.69 -15.15
CA VAL A 104 8.35 3.76 -14.28
C VAL A 104 7.50 2.70 -13.55
N GLY A 105 6.19 2.65 -13.80
CA GLY A 105 5.29 1.66 -13.20
C GLY A 105 4.71 2.01 -11.82
N LYS A 106 4.70 3.30 -11.43
CA LYS A 106 4.13 3.76 -10.14
C LYS A 106 2.69 3.30 -9.91
N SER A 107 1.79 3.53 -10.88
CA SER A 107 0.38 3.15 -10.77
C SER A 107 0.21 1.64 -10.64
N THR A 108 1.06 0.86 -11.32
CA THR A 108 1.08 -0.60 -11.22
C THR A 108 1.46 -1.05 -9.81
N ILE A 109 2.56 -0.52 -9.25
CA ILE A 109 3.00 -0.84 -7.90
C ILE A 109 1.98 -0.36 -6.86
N ALA A 110 1.42 0.85 -7.02
CA ALA A 110 0.39 1.40 -6.15
C ALA A 110 -0.82 0.45 -6.07
N THR A 111 -1.30 -0.04 -7.22
CA THR A 111 -2.44 -0.96 -7.30
C THR A 111 -2.12 -2.32 -6.65
N GLN A 112 -0.90 -2.85 -6.87
CA GLN A 112 -0.48 -4.11 -6.25
C GLN A 112 -0.36 -4.00 -4.73
N ILE A 113 0.21 -2.90 -4.23
CA ILE A 113 0.30 -2.62 -2.78
C ILE A 113 -1.10 -2.44 -2.20
N ALA A 114 -1.97 -1.68 -2.86
CA ALA A 114 -3.36 -1.48 -2.48
C ALA A 114 -4.08 -2.81 -2.23
N HIS A 115 -3.99 -3.71 -3.22
CA HIS A 115 -4.59 -5.03 -3.14
C HIS A 115 -4.03 -5.88 -1.99
N ARG A 116 -2.69 -5.86 -1.78
CA ARG A 116 -2.05 -6.67 -0.72
C ARG A 116 -2.32 -6.15 0.69
N LEU A 117 -2.47 -4.85 0.87
CA LEU A 117 -2.72 -4.23 2.17
C LEU A 117 -4.21 -3.96 2.44
N GLY A 118 -5.10 -4.28 1.50
CA GLY A 118 -6.52 -3.98 1.62
C GLY A 118 -6.83 -2.47 1.61
N ILE A 119 -5.94 -1.66 1.04
CA ILE A 119 -6.12 -0.20 0.96
C ILE A 119 -7.00 0.11 -0.25
N THR A 120 -8.20 0.61 -0.01
CA THR A 120 -9.17 0.93 -1.08
C THR A 120 -8.96 2.32 -1.68
N ARG A 121 -8.35 3.24 -0.92
CA ARG A 121 -8.16 4.63 -1.33
C ARG A 121 -6.80 4.82 -2.01
N VAL A 122 -6.82 4.94 -3.34
CA VAL A 122 -5.65 5.28 -4.16
C VAL A 122 -5.91 6.59 -4.89
N ALA A 123 -4.99 7.55 -4.79
CA ALA A 123 -5.08 8.83 -5.47
C ALA A 123 -3.82 9.14 -6.28
N SER A 124 -3.96 9.99 -7.30
CA SER A 124 -2.85 10.49 -8.11
C SER A 124 -2.71 11.99 -7.96
N THR A 125 -1.48 12.50 -7.84
CA THR A 125 -1.21 13.94 -7.83
C THR A 125 -1.63 14.62 -9.13
N ASP A 126 -1.71 13.86 -10.24
CA ASP A 126 -2.19 14.38 -11.52
C ASP A 126 -3.69 14.66 -11.50
N ILE A 127 -4.49 13.81 -10.85
CA ILE A 127 -5.94 14.03 -10.67
C ILE A 127 -6.18 15.30 -9.85
N VAL A 128 -5.40 15.49 -8.77
CA VAL A 128 -5.45 16.72 -7.96
C VAL A 128 -5.11 17.94 -8.84
N ARG A 129 -4.02 17.86 -9.60
CA ARG A 129 -3.61 18.93 -10.53
C ARG A 129 -4.71 19.23 -11.56
N GLN A 130 -5.35 18.21 -12.12
CA GLN A 130 -6.41 18.36 -13.11
C GLN A 130 -7.67 19.00 -12.53
N ALA A 131 -8.05 18.62 -11.30
CA ALA A 131 -9.14 19.27 -10.58
C ALA A 131 -8.83 20.77 -10.37
N MET A 132 -7.63 21.10 -9.90
CA MET A 132 -7.22 22.51 -9.73
C MET A 132 -7.29 23.29 -11.06
N ARG A 133 -6.84 22.70 -12.18
CA ARG A 133 -6.92 23.33 -13.52
C ARG A 133 -8.33 23.69 -13.97
N ALA A 134 -9.35 23.00 -13.46
CA ALA A 134 -10.74 23.28 -13.81
C ALA A 134 -11.29 24.52 -13.10
N PHE A 135 -10.74 24.87 -11.93
CA PHE A 135 -11.22 25.99 -11.12
C PHE A 135 -10.36 27.25 -11.25
N PHE A 136 -9.07 27.11 -11.54
CA PHE A 136 -8.14 28.23 -11.66
C PHE A 136 -7.83 28.50 -13.13
N SER A 137 -7.69 29.78 -13.49
CA SER A 137 -7.29 30.17 -14.85
C SER A 137 -5.77 30.07 -15.03
N PRO A 138 -5.28 29.90 -16.28
CA PRO A 138 -3.86 29.93 -16.59
C PRO A 138 -3.14 31.21 -16.14
N ASP A 139 -3.86 32.33 -16.06
CA ASP A 139 -3.29 33.61 -15.62
C ASP A 139 -3.11 33.67 -14.11
N LEU A 140 -4.02 33.04 -13.36
CA LEU A 140 -4.02 33.02 -11.90
C LEU A 140 -3.05 31.97 -11.35
N MET A 141 -3.01 30.76 -11.93
CA MET A 141 -2.10 29.68 -11.50
C MET A 141 -1.35 28.99 -12.65
N PRO A 142 -0.41 29.66 -13.34
CA PRO A 142 0.25 29.11 -14.53
C PRO A 142 0.94 27.76 -14.31
N ALA A 143 1.55 27.58 -13.13
CA ALA A 143 2.35 26.41 -12.79
C ALA A 143 1.57 25.10 -12.85
N ILE A 144 0.27 25.09 -12.53
CA ILE A 144 -0.54 23.88 -12.63
C ILE A 144 -0.95 23.58 -14.08
N HIS A 145 -1.08 24.57 -14.97
CA HIS A 145 -1.54 24.38 -16.36
C HIS A 145 -0.46 23.87 -17.32
N ARG A 146 0.82 24.04 -16.99
CA ARG A 146 1.94 23.52 -17.79
C ARG A 146 2.24 22.07 -17.48
N SER A 147 2.83 21.36 -18.43
CA SER A 147 3.38 20.02 -18.16
C SER A 147 4.62 20.14 -17.28
N SER A 148 4.98 19.08 -16.56
CA SER A 148 6.19 19.07 -15.73
C SER A 148 7.48 19.17 -16.57
N PHE A 149 7.40 18.90 -17.88
CA PHE A 149 8.49 19.07 -18.85
C PHE A 149 8.56 20.50 -19.43
N ASP A 150 7.47 21.26 -19.40
CA ASP A 150 7.38 22.67 -19.86
C ASP A 150 7.26 23.63 -18.65
N ALA A 151 7.76 23.21 -17.49
CA ALA A 151 7.56 23.94 -16.24
C ALA A 151 8.32 25.27 -16.23
N ALA A 152 9.42 25.37 -16.97
CA ALA A 152 10.20 26.60 -17.13
C ALA A 152 9.34 27.78 -17.65
N ALA A 153 8.36 27.51 -18.51
CA ALA A 153 7.48 28.53 -19.08
C ALA A 153 6.47 29.12 -18.06
N ALA A 154 6.32 28.49 -16.89
CA ALA A 154 5.43 28.97 -15.83
C ALA A 154 6.12 29.93 -14.84
N VAL A 155 7.46 30.01 -14.85
CA VAL A 155 8.22 30.82 -13.89
C VAL A 155 8.05 32.30 -14.20
N ARG A 156 7.39 33.05 -13.30
CA ARG A 156 7.15 34.49 -13.44
C ARG A 156 8.08 35.37 -12.60
N ILE A 157 8.89 34.78 -11.73
CA ILE A 157 9.78 35.49 -10.82
C ILE A 157 11.18 35.60 -11.46
N PRO A 158 11.84 36.78 -11.42
CA PRO A 158 13.22 36.90 -11.86
C PRO A 158 14.12 35.97 -11.04
N VAL A 159 14.81 35.05 -11.72
CA VAL A 159 15.82 34.18 -11.11
C VAL A 159 17.21 34.49 -11.69
N PRO A 160 18.30 34.21 -10.96
CA PRO A 160 19.66 34.35 -11.49
C PRO A 160 19.83 33.58 -12.81
N LYS A 161 20.62 34.11 -13.75
CA LYS A 161 20.80 33.51 -15.09
C LYS A 161 21.35 32.08 -15.09
N SER A 162 22.02 31.66 -14.01
CA SER A 162 22.54 30.30 -13.82
C SER A 162 21.52 29.30 -13.30
N THR A 163 20.28 29.74 -13.03
CA THR A 163 19.24 28.90 -12.44
C THR A 163 18.55 28.05 -13.50
N ASP A 164 18.40 26.75 -13.25
CA ASP A 164 17.58 25.88 -14.10
C ASP A 164 16.09 26.22 -13.92
N LEU A 165 15.53 26.90 -14.91
CA LEU A 165 14.12 27.30 -14.94
C LEU A 165 13.16 26.11 -14.91
N THR A 166 13.58 24.96 -15.44
CA THR A 166 12.76 23.73 -15.44
C THR A 166 12.59 23.22 -14.02
N GLN A 167 13.68 23.21 -13.25
CA GLN A 167 13.66 22.82 -11.85
C GLN A 167 12.82 23.77 -11.01
N VAL A 168 12.99 25.09 -11.20
CA VAL A 168 12.19 26.10 -10.49
C VAL A 168 10.70 25.96 -10.80
N GLY A 169 10.35 25.85 -12.08
CA GLY A 169 8.96 25.67 -12.50
C GLY A 169 8.34 24.39 -11.96
N PHE A 170 9.12 23.30 -11.91
CA PHE A 170 8.67 22.05 -11.30
C PHE A 170 8.40 22.23 -9.80
N ILE A 171 9.30 22.89 -9.06
CA ILE A 171 9.10 23.19 -7.64
C ILE A 171 7.85 24.04 -7.42
N GLU A 172 7.60 25.06 -8.25
CA GLU A 172 6.38 25.88 -8.16
C GLU A 172 5.10 25.06 -8.43
N GLN A 173 5.14 24.17 -9.41
CA GLN A 173 4.04 23.25 -9.68
C GLN A 173 3.80 22.32 -8.49
N THR A 174 4.85 21.71 -7.93
CA THR A 174 4.75 20.83 -6.76
C THR A 174 4.19 21.58 -5.55
N LYS A 175 4.67 22.81 -5.27
CA LYS A 175 4.16 23.65 -4.18
C LYS A 175 2.67 23.96 -4.32
N SER A 176 2.18 24.08 -5.55
CA SER A 176 0.75 24.29 -5.81
C SER A 176 -0.05 23.02 -5.55
N VAL A 177 0.40 21.89 -6.09
CA VAL A 177 -0.34 20.61 -6.02
C VAL A 177 -0.30 19.98 -4.63
N VAL A 178 0.79 20.17 -3.87
CA VAL A 178 0.96 19.58 -2.54
C VAL A 178 -0.11 20.04 -1.55
N VAL A 179 -0.68 21.23 -1.74
CA VAL A 179 -1.79 21.73 -0.91
C VAL A 179 -3.00 20.79 -1.02
N GLY A 180 -3.37 20.39 -2.24
CA GLY A 180 -4.45 19.44 -2.47
C GLY A 180 -4.13 18.03 -1.99
N VAL A 181 -2.87 17.58 -2.16
CA VAL A 181 -2.41 16.29 -1.65
C VAL A 181 -2.46 16.24 -0.12
N ASN A 182 -2.02 17.30 0.55
CA ASN A 182 -2.08 17.40 2.01
C ASN A 182 -3.52 17.39 2.51
N ALA A 183 -4.46 18.03 1.80
CA ALA A 183 -5.87 17.96 2.13
C ALA A 183 -6.42 16.52 2.04
N LEU A 184 -6.04 15.76 1.01
CA LEU A 184 -6.42 14.33 0.89
C LEU A 184 -5.84 13.48 2.03
N VAL A 185 -4.55 13.67 2.34
CA VAL A 185 -3.87 12.95 3.43
C VAL A 185 -4.49 13.28 4.78
N GLN A 186 -4.72 14.56 5.05
CA GLN A 186 -5.36 15.02 6.28
C GLN A 186 -6.75 14.42 6.45
N ARG A 187 -7.54 14.39 5.36
CA ARG A 187 -8.86 13.76 5.36
C ARG A 187 -8.79 12.26 5.64
N ALA A 188 -7.81 11.55 5.05
CA ALA A 188 -7.59 10.13 5.30
C ALA A 188 -7.21 9.87 6.78
N ILE A 189 -6.42 10.76 7.38
CA ILE A 189 -6.07 10.69 8.80
C ILE A 189 -7.30 10.88 9.69
N GLU A 190 -8.10 11.92 9.43
CA GLU A 190 -9.33 12.23 10.18
C GLU A 190 -10.35 11.08 10.12
N GLU A 191 -10.45 10.42 8.98
CA GLU A 191 -11.35 9.29 8.76
C GLU A 191 -10.75 7.94 9.24
N THR A 192 -9.52 7.94 9.76
CA THR A 192 -8.78 6.73 10.15
C THR A 192 -8.68 5.71 9.00
N GLN A 193 -8.53 6.21 7.77
CA GLN A 193 -8.45 5.39 6.56
C GLN A 193 -7.04 5.41 5.97
N SER A 194 -6.48 4.22 5.73
CA SER A 194 -5.23 4.07 4.99
C SER A 194 -5.39 4.54 3.54
N MET A 195 -4.32 5.10 2.96
CA MET A 195 -4.34 5.69 1.62
C MET A 195 -3.00 5.53 0.92
N ILE A 196 -3.06 5.36 -0.40
CA ILE A 196 -1.89 5.44 -1.28
C ILE A 196 -2.04 6.70 -2.15
N VAL A 197 -0.99 7.51 -2.23
CA VAL A 197 -0.90 8.62 -3.16
C VAL A 197 0.30 8.40 -4.06
N GLU A 198 0.10 8.39 -5.37
CA GLU A 198 1.18 8.32 -6.35
C GLU A 198 1.32 9.62 -7.16
N GLY A 199 2.54 9.94 -7.59
CA GLY A 199 2.78 11.19 -8.30
C GLY A 199 4.18 11.32 -8.89
N VAL A 200 4.31 12.30 -9.79
CA VAL A 200 5.59 12.78 -10.33
C VAL A 200 6.11 13.90 -9.44
#